data_AF-A0A1H3H1V5-F1
#
_entry.id   AF-A0A1H3H1V5-F1
#
_cell.length_a   1.000
_cell.length_b   1.000
_cell.length_c   1.000
_cell.angle_alpha   90.00
_cell.angle_beta   90.00
_cell.angle_gamma   90.00
#
_symmetry.space_group_name_H-M   'P 1'
#
loop_
_entity.id
_entity.type
_entity.pdbx_description
1 polymer ?
#
loop_
_entity_poly.entity_id
_entity_poly.type
_entity_poly.pdbx_seq_one_letter_code
_entity_poly.pdbx_strand_id
1 'polypeptide(L)'
;MIELNKLHTDLHTFSLEIVAESVRNLDLLKDAQPTQSQLNRLIAQMTADAAFASKSIVAIQNLNIPIDIDGSISERLQKAQNNTNKLCDRLGFMYKASEGVGRLTRSGIEYTFTEAIATADNLHDILGILRTVVSKPIQSTEEWISKFFVA
;
A
#
# COMPACT_ATOMS: atom_id res chain seq x y z
N MET A 1 24.77 -13.67 2.78
CA MET A 1 24.34 -14.10 1.43
C MET A 1 22.96 -14.76 1.43
N ILE A 2 22.68 -15.74 2.31
CA ILE A 2 21.36 -16.41 2.39
C ILE A 2 20.22 -15.42 2.69
N GLU A 3 20.42 -14.46 3.59
CA GLU A 3 19.40 -13.46 3.97
C GLU A 3 19.04 -12.48 2.84
N LEU A 4 20.03 -12.08 2.03
CA LEU A 4 19.80 -11.19 0.88
C LEU A 4 18.97 -11.88 -0.21
N ASN A 5 19.32 -13.13 -0.55
CA ASN A 5 18.60 -13.90 -1.57
C ASN A 5 17.16 -14.17 -1.13
N LYS A 6 16.95 -14.43 0.15
CA LYS A 6 15.62 -14.58 0.73
C LYS A 6 14.82 -13.28 0.63
N LEU A 7 15.38 -12.17 1.09
CA LEU A 7 14.72 -10.86 1.03
C LEU A 7 14.35 -10.46 -0.40
N HIS A 8 15.25 -10.69 -1.37
CA HIS A 8 14.95 -10.45 -2.78
C HIS A 8 13.77 -11.31 -3.26
N THR A 9 13.75 -12.61 -2.93
CA THR A 9 12.67 -13.52 -3.32
C THR A 9 11.34 -13.11 -2.70
N ASP A 10 11.35 -12.76 -1.41
CA ASP A 10 10.18 -12.31 -0.67
C ASP A 10 9.64 -10.99 -1.27
N LEU A 11 10.52 -10.03 -1.59
CA LEU A 11 10.13 -8.77 -2.25
C LEU A 11 9.61 -8.97 -3.67
N HIS A 12 10.22 -9.87 -4.43
CA HIS A 12 9.76 -10.19 -5.77
C HIS A 12 8.34 -10.76 -5.73
N THR A 13 8.11 -11.73 -4.84
CA THR A 13 6.80 -12.37 -4.63
C THR A 13 5.77 -11.34 -4.18
N PHE A 14 6.08 -10.58 -3.14
CA PHE A 14 5.24 -9.50 -2.63
C PHE A 14 4.85 -8.50 -3.74
N SER A 15 5.81 -8.07 -4.56
CA SER A 15 5.56 -7.11 -5.64
C SER A 15 4.59 -7.62 -6.70
N LEU A 16 4.56 -8.94 -6.95
CA LEU A 16 3.59 -9.56 -7.84
C LEU A 16 2.20 -9.66 -7.18
N GLU A 17 2.17 -10.15 -5.94
CA GLU A 17 0.96 -10.36 -5.18
C GLU A 17 0.20 -9.06 -4.95
N ILE A 18 0.87 -8.00 -4.51
CA ILE A 18 0.22 -6.72 -4.22
C ILE A 18 -0.33 -6.03 -5.48
N VAL A 19 0.32 -6.21 -6.64
CA VAL A 19 -0.25 -5.78 -7.92
C VAL A 19 -1.54 -6.56 -8.21
N ALA A 20 -1.53 -7.88 -8.05
CA ALA A 20 -2.69 -8.71 -8.31
C ALA A 20 -3.85 -8.43 -7.34
N GLU A 21 -3.58 -8.23 -6.06
CA GLU A 21 -4.58 -7.90 -5.05
C GLU A 21 -5.15 -6.49 -5.24
N SER A 22 -4.31 -5.49 -5.52
CA SER A 22 -4.80 -4.12 -5.75
C SER A 22 -5.73 -4.02 -6.96
N VAL A 23 -5.48 -4.79 -8.03
CA VAL A 23 -6.42 -4.91 -9.17
C VAL A 23 -7.73 -5.57 -8.76
N ARG A 24 -7.66 -6.69 -8.04
CA ARG A 24 -8.87 -7.39 -7.55
C ARG A 24 -9.72 -6.51 -6.65
N ASN A 25 -9.09 -5.73 -5.78
CA ASN A 25 -9.78 -4.79 -4.89
C ASN A 25 -10.50 -3.68 -5.67
N LEU A 26 -9.88 -3.15 -6.73
CA LEU A 26 -10.53 -2.18 -7.62
C LEU A 26 -11.74 -2.79 -8.34
N ASP A 27 -11.61 -4.02 -8.84
CA ASP A 27 -12.71 -4.73 -9.50
C ASP A 27 -13.88 -4.99 -8.54
N LEU A 28 -13.58 -5.38 -7.29
CA LEU A 28 -14.60 -5.59 -6.25
C LEU A 28 -15.42 -4.33 -5.95
N LEU A 29 -14.84 -3.14 -6.09
CA LEU A 29 -15.51 -1.85 -5.82
C LEU A 29 -16.13 -1.21 -7.08
N LYS A 30 -16.09 -1.89 -8.23
CA LYS A 30 -16.57 -1.33 -9.50
C LYS A 30 -18.09 -1.28 -9.59
N ASP A 31 -18.77 -2.35 -9.17
CA ASP A 31 -20.17 -2.58 -9.52
C ASP A 31 -21.15 -2.44 -8.34
N ALA A 32 -20.68 -2.42 -7.10
CA ALA A 32 -21.54 -2.36 -5.92
C ALA A 32 -20.89 -1.62 -4.74
N GLN A 33 -21.73 -1.10 -3.84
CA GLN A 33 -21.28 -0.61 -2.54
C GLN A 33 -20.78 -1.80 -1.69
N PRO A 34 -19.57 -1.73 -1.12
CA PRO A 34 -19.04 -2.81 -0.30
C PRO A 34 -19.83 -2.93 1.00
N THR A 35 -19.99 -4.16 1.44
CA THR A 35 -20.44 -4.47 2.80
C THR A 35 -19.34 -4.13 3.81
N GLN A 36 -19.71 -3.97 5.07
CA GLN A 36 -18.74 -3.72 6.15
C GLN A 36 -17.69 -4.83 6.26
N SER A 37 -18.10 -6.09 6.04
CA SER A 37 -17.18 -7.23 6.04
C SER A 37 -16.15 -7.14 4.91
N GLN A 38 -16.55 -6.69 3.71
CA GLN A 38 -15.63 -6.48 2.59
C GLN A 38 -14.64 -5.35 2.89
N LEU A 39 -15.09 -4.24 3.48
CA LEU A 39 -14.19 -3.17 3.91
C LEU A 39 -13.21 -3.63 5.00
N ASN A 40 -13.67 -4.37 6.01
CA ASN A 40 -12.78 -4.91 7.04
C ASN A 40 -11.71 -5.85 6.47
N ARG A 41 -12.06 -6.66 5.46
CA ARG A 41 -11.09 -7.52 4.77
C ARG A 41 -10.07 -6.69 3.99
N LEU A 42 -10.52 -5.66 3.28
CA LEU A 42 -9.65 -4.71 2.58
C LEU A 42 -8.67 -4.04 3.56
N ILE A 43 -9.17 -3.54 4.68
CA ILE A 43 -8.35 -2.92 5.74
C ILE A 43 -7.29 -3.91 6.22
N ALA A 44 -7.70 -5.11 6.66
CA ALA A 44 -6.77 -6.11 7.20
C ALA A 44 -5.67 -6.49 6.20
N GLN A 45 -6.02 -6.66 4.92
CA GLN A 45 -5.05 -6.94 3.86
C GLN A 45 -4.07 -5.77 3.67
N MET A 46 -4.57 -4.54 3.48
CA MET A 46 -3.72 -3.37 3.28
C MET A 46 -2.81 -3.09 4.48
N THR A 47 -3.29 -3.31 5.70
CA THR A 47 -2.47 -3.22 6.92
C THR A 47 -1.36 -4.27 6.93
N ALA A 48 -1.65 -5.51 6.53
CA ALA A 48 -0.65 -6.57 6.46
C ALA A 48 0.43 -6.26 5.40
N ASP A 49 0.02 -5.77 4.23
CA ASP A 49 0.91 -5.36 3.16
C ASP A 49 1.81 -4.18 3.58
N ALA A 50 1.24 -3.19 4.27
CA ALA A 50 2.00 -2.06 4.80
C ALA A 50 3.01 -2.49 5.90
N ALA A 51 2.64 -3.47 6.73
CA ALA A 51 3.53 -4.02 7.74
C ALA A 51 4.70 -4.80 7.12
N PHE A 52 4.44 -5.57 6.05
CA PHE A 52 5.49 -6.24 5.29
C PHE A 52 6.43 -5.23 4.61
N ALA A 53 5.87 -4.22 3.95
CA ALA A 53 6.64 -3.16 3.29
C ALA A 53 7.53 -2.42 4.29
N SER A 54 6.99 -2.03 5.45
CA SER A 54 7.74 -1.38 6.53
C SER A 54 8.93 -2.21 7.01
N LYS A 55 8.71 -3.50 7.27
CA LYS A 55 9.79 -4.42 7.69
C LYS A 55 10.87 -4.56 6.61
N SER A 56 10.44 -4.65 5.35
CA SER A 56 11.35 -4.76 4.22
C SER A 56 12.18 -3.49 4.03
N ILE A 57 11.58 -2.30 4.21
CA ILE A 57 12.30 -1.02 4.20
C ILE A 57 13.43 -1.04 5.22
N VAL A 58 13.14 -1.41 6.48
CA VAL A 58 14.16 -1.49 7.52
C VAL A 58 15.27 -2.48 7.16
N ALA A 59 14.91 -3.67 6.65
CA ALA A 59 15.88 -4.67 6.24
C ALA A 59 16.79 -4.19 5.10
N ILE A 60 16.23 -3.53 4.09
CA ILE A 60 16.98 -2.95 2.95
C ILE A 60 17.96 -1.88 3.43
N GLN A 61 17.51 -0.99 4.32
CA GLN A 61 18.35 0.06 4.87
C GLN A 61 19.53 -0.52 5.67
N ASN A 62 19.29 -1.55 6.47
CA ASN A 62 20.33 -2.23 7.23
C ASN A 62 21.38 -2.93 6.34
N LEU A 63 20.94 -3.47 5.20
CA LEU A 63 21.85 -4.11 4.23
C LEU A 63 22.64 -3.08 3.42
N ASN A 64 22.10 -1.87 3.24
CA ASN A 64 22.71 -0.75 2.51
C ASN A 64 23.24 -1.13 1.11
N ILE A 65 22.52 -2.01 0.43
CA ILE A 65 22.80 -2.42 -0.95
C ILE A 65 21.52 -2.38 -1.78
N PRO A 66 21.59 -1.99 -3.06
CA PRO A 66 20.46 -2.12 -3.98
C PRO A 66 19.99 -3.58 -4.07
N ILE A 67 18.68 -3.79 -3.98
CA ILE A 67 18.06 -5.10 -4.18
C ILE A 67 17.57 -5.24 -5.63
N ASP A 68 16.96 -4.18 -6.16
CA ASP A 68 16.29 -4.17 -7.45
C ASP A 68 17.21 -3.65 -8.57
N ILE A 69 18.21 -4.46 -8.94
CA ILE A 69 19.21 -4.08 -9.95
C ILE A 69 18.58 -3.99 -11.35
N ASP A 70 17.59 -4.83 -11.64
CA ASP A 70 16.93 -4.89 -12.95
C ASP A 70 15.69 -3.97 -13.08
N GLY A 71 15.27 -3.33 -11.98
CA GLY A 71 14.12 -2.43 -11.95
C GLY A 71 12.77 -3.14 -11.88
N SER A 72 12.73 -4.47 -11.89
CA SER A 72 11.48 -5.21 -12.02
C SER A 72 10.62 -5.15 -10.76
N ILE A 73 11.22 -5.02 -9.57
CA ILE A 73 10.49 -4.88 -8.31
C ILE A 73 9.92 -3.46 -8.20
N SER A 74 10.74 -2.43 -8.47
CA SER A 74 10.32 -1.02 -8.37
C SER A 74 9.23 -0.65 -9.36
N GLU A 75 9.25 -1.19 -10.59
CA GLU A 75 8.16 -1.00 -11.56
C GLU A 75 6.83 -1.59 -11.05
N ARG A 76 6.87 -2.81 -10.49
CA ARG A 76 5.69 -3.45 -9.90
C ARG A 76 5.18 -2.69 -8.69
N LEU A 77 6.06 -2.23 -7.82
CA LEU A 77 5.70 -1.39 -6.67
C LEU A 77 5.08 -0.06 -7.10
N GLN A 78 5.57 0.57 -8.17
CA GLN A 78 4.95 1.76 -8.74
C GLN A 78 3.54 1.46 -9.26
N LYS A 79 3.36 0.34 -9.95
CA LYS A 79 2.04 -0.09 -10.42
C LYS A 79 1.08 -0.33 -9.27
N ALA A 80 1.53 -1.02 -8.22
CA ALA A 80 0.75 -1.24 -7.01
C ALA A 80 0.39 0.08 -6.31
N GLN A 81 1.37 0.98 -6.12
CA GLN A 81 1.15 2.32 -5.55
C GLN A 81 0.07 3.10 -6.32
N ASN A 82 0.10 3.06 -7.66
CA ASN A 82 -0.91 3.71 -8.51
C ASN A 82 -2.29 3.07 -8.37
N ASN A 83 -2.37 1.74 -8.26
CA ASN A 83 -3.64 1.05 -8.02
C ASN A 83 -4.21 1.35 -6.63
N THR A 84 -3.35 1.41 -5.61
CA THR A 84 -3.74 1.78 -4.25
C THR A 84 -4.25 3.23 -4.19
N ASN A 85 -3.65 4.16 -4.94
CA ASN A 85 -4.18 5.52 -5.05
C ASN A 85 -5.60 5.52 -5.67
N LYS A 86 -5.80 4.78 -6.77
CA LYS A 86 -7.13 4.64 -7.38
C LYS A 86 -8.14 4.00 -6.42
N LEU A 87 -7.69 3.07 -5.57
CA LEU A 87 -8.51 2.43 -4.56
C LEU A 87 -8.96 3.46 -3.51
N CYS A 88 -8.02 4.29 -3.03
CA CYS A 88 -8.30 5.40 -2.13
C CYS A 88 -9.33 6.37 -2.74
N ASP A 89 -9.11 6.83 -3.98
CA ASP A 89 -10.03 7.70 -4.71
C ASP A 89 -11.43 7.08 -4.84
N ARG A 90 -11.49 5.79 -5.15
CA ARG A 90 -12.76 5.05 -5.32
C ARG A 90 -13.52 4.95 -4.00
N LEU A 91 -12.85 4.59 -2.91
CA LEU A 91 -13.45 4.55 -1.57
C LEU A 91 -13.96 5.94 -1.16
N GLY A 92 -13.18 6.99 -1.40
CA GLY A 92 -13.57 8.38 -1.12
C GLY A 92 -14.77 8.84 -1.94
N PHE A 93 -14.85 8.47 -3.22
CA PHE A 93 -16.03 8.75 -4.05
C PHE A 93 -17.27 8.05 -3.51
N MET A 94 -17.16 6.76 -3.16
CA MET A 94 -18.28 5.96 -2.65
C MET A 94 -18.77 6.44 -1.29
N TYR A 95 -17.85 6.89 -0.43
CA TYR A 95 -18.13 7.52 0.85
C TYR A 95 -18.99 8.78 0.65
N LYS A 96 -18.50 9.76 -0.13
CA LYS A 96 -19.20 11.03 -0.40
C LYS A 96 -20.57 10.83 -1.05
N ALA A 97 -20.65 9.90 -2.01
CA ALA A 97 -21.92 9.58 -2.67
C ALA A 97 -22.97 9.02 -1.70
N SER A 98 -22.53 8.36 -0.62
CA SER A 98 -23.41 7.72 0.35
C SER A 98 -23.78 8.64 1.54
N GLU A 99 -22.94 9.62 1.87
CA GLU A 99 -23.28 10.73 2.77
C GLU A 99 -24.40 11.60 2.20
N GLY A 100 -24.31 11.97 0.92
CA GLY A 100 -25.33 12.81 0.24
C GLY A 100 -26.74 12.20 0.19
N VAL A 101 -26.86 10.89 0.42
CA VAL A 101 -28.13 10.13 0.44
C VAL A 101 -28.50 9.68 1.87
N GLY A 102 -27.71 10.04 2.89
CA GLY A 102 -27.94 9.63 4.30
C GLY A 102 -27.90 8.12 4.53
N ARG A 103 -27.28 7.35 3.62
CA ARG A 103 -27.26 5.88 3.66
C ARG A 103 -26.22 5.33 4.63
N LEU A 104 -25.05 5.98 4.77
CA LEU A 104 -23.98 5.50 5.65
C LEU A 104 -24.37 5.59 7.12
N THR A 105 -24.93 6.73 7.54
CA THR A 105 -25.33 6.98 8.94
C THR A 105 -26.37 5.98 9.43
N ARG A 106 -27.27 5.50 8.55
CA ARG A 106 -28.25 4.45 8.87
C ARG A 106 -27.65 3.04 8.99
N SER A 107 -26.51 2.81 8.35
CA SER A 107 -25.82 1.51 8.33
C SER A 107 -24.66 1.39 9.31
N GLY A 108 -24.17 2.51 9.87
CA GLY A 108 -23.04 2.54 10.79
C GLY A 108 -21.67 2.24 10.16
N ILE A 109 -21.58 2.14 8.83
CA ILE A 109 -20.36 1.75 8.09
C ILE A 109 -19.40 2.93 7.80
N GLU A 110 -19.79 4.15 8.14
CA GLU A 110 -19.03 5.39 7.93
C GLU A 110 -17.60 5.30 8.50
N TYR A 111 -17.45 4.84 9.74
CA TYR A 111 -16.14 4.64 10.36
C TYR A 111 -15.26 3.67 9.55
N THR A 112 -15.84 2.56 9.07
CA THR A 112 -15.10 1.55 8.31
C THR A 112 -14.66 2.07 6.94
N PHE A 113 -15.43 2.97 6.30
CA PHE A 113 -14.97 3.64 5.09
C PHE A 113 -13.78 4.56 5.36
N THR A 114 -13.88 5.40 6.40
CA THR A 114 -12.80 6.31 6.77
C THR A 114 -11.51 5.55 7.10
N GLU A 115 -11.63 4.43 7.82
CA GLU A 115 -10.49 3.56 8.12
C GLU A 115 -9.91 2.91 6.85
N ALA A 116 -10.76 2.44 5.93
CA ALA A 116 -10.31 1.87 4.66
C ALA A 116 -9.57 2.90 3.80
N ILE A 117 -10.05 4.15 3.75
CA ILE A 117 -9.41 5.25 3.04
C ILE A 117 -8.05 5.55 3.66
N ALA A 118 -7.98 5.74 4.98
CA ALA A 118 -6.73 6.02 5.68
C ALA A 118 -5.70 4.89 5.52
N THR A 119 -6.17 3.63 5.54
CA THR A 119 -5.29 2.47 5.35
C THR A 119 -4.77 2.37 3.92
N ALA A 120 -5.60 2.70 2.92
CA ALA A 120 -5.18 2.76 1.52
C ALA A 120 -4.14 3.87 1.30
N ASP A 121 -4.35 5.05 1.88
CA ASP A 121 -3.43 6.18 1.83
C ASP A 121 -2.06 5.83 2.44
N ASN A 122 -2.06 5.27 3.66
CA ASN A 122 -0.84 4.79 4.30
C ASN A 122 -0.13 3.70 3.46
N LEU A 123 -0.88 2.79 2.82
CA LEU A 123 -0.28 1.79 1.94
C LEU A 123 0.31 2.44 0.66
N HIS A 124 -0.33 3.48 0.12
CA HIS A 124 0.21 4.22 -1.02
C HIS A 124 1.59 4.82 -0.68
N ASP A 125 1.70 5.48 0.47
CA ASP A 125 2.93 6.13 0.91
C ASP A 125 4.05 5.12 1.18
N ILE A 126 3.76 4.05 1.92
CA ILE A 126 4.77 3.05 2.26
C ILE A 126 5.28 2.30 1.02
N LEU A 127 4.44 2.11 -0.01
CA LEU A 127 4.88 1.56 -1.29
C LEU A 127 5.78 2.52 -2.06
N GLY A 128 5.50 3.82 -2.02
CA GLY A 128 6.36 4.86 -2.61
C GLY A 128 7.75 4.89 -1.96
N ILE A 129 7.78 4.75 -0.64
CA ILE A 129 9.02 4.61 0.12
C ILE A 129 9.74 3.32 -0.25
N LEU A 130 9.05 2.18 -0.20
CA LEU A 130 9.64 0.86 -0.50
C LEU A 130 10.26 0.87 -1.92
N ARG A 131 9.53 1.40 -2.91
CA ARG A 131 10.00 1.58 -4.29
C ARG A 131 11.33 2.32 -4.36
N THR A 132 11.48 3.37 -3.55
CA THR A 132 12.71 4.17 -3.54
C THR A 132 13.88 3.36 -2.98
N VAL A 133 13.66 2.69 -1.83
CA VAL A 133 14.75 2.04 -1.10
C VAL A 133 15.22 0.75 -1.77
N VAL A 134 14.34 0.00 -2.47
CA VAL A 134 14.74 -1.23 -3.17
C VAL A 134 15.77 -0.97 -4.28
N SER A 135 15.68 0.17 -4.97
CA SER A 135 16.61 0.56 -6.03
C SER A 135 17.81 1.34 -5.49
N LYS A 136 17.57 2.22 -4.50
CA LYS A 136 18.61 3.04 -3.88
C LYS A 136 18.35 3.17 -2.38
N PRO A 137 19.01 2.35 -1.54
CA PRO A 137 19.00 2.52 -0.09
C PRO A 137 19.41 3.94 0.28
N ILE A 138 18.84 4.46 1.37
CA ILE A 138 19.05 5.86 1.76
C ILE A 138 20.37 5.93 2.51
N GLN A 139 21.32 6.68 1.99
CA GLN A 139 22.71 6.64 2.46
C GLN A 139 23.01 7.70 3.54
N SER A 140 22.11 8.66 3.78
CA SER A 140 22.29 9.68 4.82
C SER A 140 21.07 9.86 5.72
N THR A 141 21.32 10.14 7.00
CA THR A 141 20.28 10.45 7.99
C THR A 141 19.43 11.65 7.58
N GLU A 142 20.02 12.64 6.89
CA GLU A 142 19.31 13.82 6.37
C GLU A 142 18.31 13.47 5.27
N GLU A 143 18.67 12.55 4.37
CA GLU A 143 17.76 12.06 3.32
C GLU A 143 16.66 11.14 3.90
N TRP A 144 16.93 10.51 5.04
CA TRP A 144 15.93 9.74 5.78
C TRP A 144 14.94 10.67 6.51
N ILE A 145 15.43 11.70 7.20
CA ILE A 145 14.57 12.69 7.86
C ILE A 145 13.72 13.44 6.83
N SER A 146 14.29 13.81 5.67
CA SER A 146 13.56 14.56 4.65
C SER A 146 12.40 13.78 3.99
N LYS A 147 12.55 12.46 3.84
CA LYS A 147 11.54 11.59 3.22
C LYS A 147 10.49 11.04 4.18
N PHE A 148 10.79 10.99 5.47
CA PHE A 148 9.94 10.33 6.47
C PHE A 148 9.39 11.28 7.56
N PHE A 149 9.94 12.49 7.74
CA PHE A 149 9.62 13.37 8.86
C PHE A 149 9.42 14.84 8.49
N VAL A 150 9.31 15.19 7.20
CA VAL A 150 8.97 16.56 6.79
C VAL A 150 7.45 16.73 6.82
N ALA A 151 7.00 17.51 7.79
CA ALA A 151 5.64 18.03 7.94
C ALA A 151 5.31 19.12 6.92
#